data_AF-A0A150WKS0-F1
#
_entry.id   AF-A0A150WKS0-F1
#
_cell.length_a   1.000
_cell.length_b   1.000
_cell.length_c   1.000
_cell.angle_alpha   90.00
_cell.angle_beta   90.00
_cell.angle_gamma   90.00
#
_symmetry.space_group_name_H-M   'P 1'
#
loop_
_entity.id
_entity.type
_entity.pdbx_description
1 polymer ?
#
loop_
_entity_poly.entity_id
_entity_poly.type
_entity_poly.pdbx_seq_one_letter_code
_entity_poly.pdbx_strand_id
1 'polypeptide(L)'
;MDLSKISNSELIVRLEKLTRTERKITHLILCHINEVESRRLYAELGFDSMYKYLTQQLGYGEDSAYRRLQAARLLKQAPQVADKLENGSLNLTQLTQVQKCLKQEIKEGRRVDLKLTQQVLEKIENKTSFETAKCLAKEFNQAIHIQEVVRPQRDNSVRLELTFTEEQMEVLKKAKDSLSHVLPDGDWASLFLHLATKQLNKELGKKSLLKGANSTQSFTAQRKHIKITLKRELLHKANHCCEFVSPTDGKKCESTYQLQIDHRIPLAKGGTNNPDNLRVLCRTHNLYFAEKWGLLVE
;
A
#
# COMPACT_ATOMS: atom_id res chain seq x y z
N MET A 1 -24.76 -3.14 -15.82
CA MET A 1 -24.93 -4.45 -15.15
C MET A 1 -25.33 -4.16 -13.72
N ASP A 2 -26.50 -4.60 -13.27
CA ASP A 2 -26.98 -4.35 -11.90
C ASP A 2 -26.52 -5.50 -10.99
N LEU A 3 -25.64 -5.20 -10.03
CA LEU A 3 -25.05 -6.17 -9.09
C LEU A 3 -25.77 -6.20 -7.73
N SER A 4 -26.76 -5.31 -7.51
CA SER A 4 -27.44 -5.13 -6.23
C SER A 4 -28.26 -6.34 -5.76
N LYS A 5 -28.60 -7.24 -6.69
CA LYS A 5 -29.44 -8.42 -6.45
C LYS A 5 -28.65 -9.70 -6.14
N ILE A 6 -27.32 -9.62 -6.10
CA ILE A 6 -26.43 -10.77 -5.90
C ILE A 6 -26.02 -10.83 -4.43
N SER A 7 -25.96 -12.02 -3.83
CA SER A 7 -25.45 -12.18 -2.46
C SER A 7 -23.95 -11.85 -2.37
N ASN A 8 -23.50 -11.38 -1.21
CA ASN A 8 -22.09 -11.05 -0.99
C ASN A 8 -21.13 -12.20 -1.32
N SER A 9 -21.50 -13.45 -0.98
CA SER A 9 -20.69 -14.63 -1.27
C SER A 9 -20.58 -14.92 -2.77
N GLU A 10 -21.69 -14.85 -3.50
CA GLU A 10 -21.71 -15.04 -4.95
C GLU A 10 -20.95 -13.92 -5.67
N LEU A 11 -21.05 -12.67 -5.18
CA LEU A 11 -20.32 -11.54 -5.73
C LEU A 11 -18.80 -11.73 -5.63
N ILE A 12 -18.31 -12.19 -4.47
CA ILE A 12 -16.89 -12.48 -4.25
C ILE A 12 -16.41 -13.60 -5.18
N VAL A 13 -17.15 -14.72 -5.26
CA VAL A 13 -16.78 -15.86 -6.13
C VAL A 13 -16.75 -15.43 -7.60
N ARG A 14 -17.70 -14.59 -8.06
CA ARG A 14 -17.68 -14.05 -9.42
C ARG A 14 -16.48 -13.15 -9.66
N LEU A 15 -16.14 -12.28 -8.72
CA LEU A 15 -14.98 -11.39 -8.83
C LEU A 15 -13.68 -12.18 -8.92
N GLU A 16 -13.52 -13.23 -8.11
CA GLU A 16 -12.34 -14.12 -8.16
C GLU A 16 -12.22 -14.83 -9.52
N LYS A 17 -13.34 -15.32 -10.07
CA LYS A 17 -13.38 -15.94 -11.41
C LYS A 17 -12.98 -14.94 -12.50
N LEU A 18 -13.56 -13.74 -12.48
CA LEU A 18 -13.23 -12.68 -13.43
C LEU A 18 -11.76 -12.29 -13.35
N THR A 19 -11.20 -12.19 -12.15
CA THR A 19 -9.77 -11.88 -11.93
C THR A 19 -8.85 -12.95 -12.52
N ARG A 20 -9.21 -14.25 -12.39
CA ARG A 20 -8.46 -15.34 -13.04
C ARG A 20 -8.54 -15.24 -14.57
N THR A 21 -9.73 -14.96 -15.10
CA THR A 21 -9.93 -14.77 -16.54
C THR A 21 -9.16 -13.57 -17.06
N GLU A 22 -9.12 -12.47 -16.32
CA GLU A 22 -8.32 -11.28 -16.66
C GLU A 22 -6.83 -11.61 -16.77
N ARG A 23 -6.27 -12.40 -15.85
CA ARG A 23 -4.86 -12.83 -15.91
C ARG A 23 -4.57 -13.70 -17.12
N LYS A 24 -5.48 -14.63 -17.46
CA LYS A 24 -5.38 -15.45 -18.69
C LYS A 24 -5.42 -14.60 -19.96
N ILE A 25 -6.37 -13.69 -20.04
CA ILE A 25 -6.46 -12.75 -21.17
C ILE A 25 -5.19 -11.90 -21.25
N THR A 26 -4.68 -11.44 -20.11
CA THR A 26 -3.42 -10.68 -20.05
C THR A 26 -2.26 -11.49 -20.61
N HIS A 27 -2.08 -12.75 -20.17
CA HIS A 27 -1.08 -13.65 -20.74
C HIS A 27 -1.22 -13.77 -22.27
N LEU A 28 -2.42 -14.03 -22.78
CA LEU A 28 -2.66 -14.11 -24.23
C LEU A 28 -2.29 -12.81 -24.96
N ILE A 29 -2.63 -11.64 -24.39
CA ILE A 29 -2.24 -10.34 -24.93
C ILE A 29 -0.71 -10.24 -25.01
N LEU A 30 0.03 -10.65 -23.97
CA LEU A 30 1.50 -10.60 -23.98
C LEU A 30 2.09 -11.48 -25.09
N CYS A 31 1.52 -12.66 -25.33
CA CYS A 31 1.93 -13.53 -26.44
C CYS A 31 1.70 -12.86 -27.80
N HIS A 32 0.55 -12.22 -28.00
CA HIS A 32 0.27 -11.50 -29.25
C HIS A 32 1.17 -10.28 -29.43
N ILE A 33 1.46 -9.54 -28.35
CA ILE A 33 2.43 -8.43 -28.40
C ILE A 33 3.80 -8.93 -28.87
N ASN A 34 4.27 -10.07 -28.35
CA ASN A 34 5.53 -10.66 -28.78
C ASN A 34 5.53 -11.05 -30.27
N GLU A 35 4.43 -11.61 -30.77
CA GLU A 35 4.32 -12.03 -32.17
C GLU A 35 4.26 -10.82 -33.11
N VAL A 36 3.43 -9.82 -32.79
CA VAL A 36 3.33 -8.55 -33.53
C VAL A 36 4.67 -7.83 -33.55
N GLU A 37 5.39 -7.80 -32.42
CA GLU A 37 6.71 -7.18 -32.33
C GLU A 37 7.76 -7.96 -33.15
N SER A 38 7.74 -9.29 -33.11
CA SER A 38 8.70 -10.15 -33.81
C SER A 38 8.54 -10.06 -35.33
N ARG A 39 7.30 -9.99 -35.82
CA ARG A 39 6.97 -9.79 -37.25
C ARG A 39 7.05 -8.33 -37.70
N ARG A 40 7.23 -7.38 -36.78
CA ARG A 40 7.21 -5.93 -37.04
C ARG A 40 5.92 -5.44 -37.72
N LEU A 41 4.77 -6.07 -37.44
CA LEU A 41 3.48 -5.67 -38.06
C LEU A 41 3.07 -4.25 -37.68
N TYR A 42 3.50 -3.76 -36.50
CA TYR A 42 3.30 -2.36 -36.12
C TYR A 42 3.93 -1.38 -37.12
N ALA A 43 5.04 -1.74 -37.75
CA ALA A 43 5.72 -0.91 -38.74
C ALA A 43 4.97 -0.91 -40.09
N GLU A 44 4.43 -2.07 -40.49
CA GLU A 44 3.56 -2.18 -41.68
C GLU A 44 2.29 -1.34 -41.53
N LEU A 45 1.78 -1.24 -40.31
CA LEU A 45 0.64 -0.38 -39.95
C LEU A 45 1.01 1.10 -39.78
N GLY A 46 2.27 1.49 -40.01
CA GLY A 46 2.71 2.89 -40.00
C GLY A 46 3.15 3.46 -38.65
N PHE A 47 3.36 2.62 -37.63
CA PHE A 47 3.82 3.07 -36.30
C PHE A 47 5.34 2.98 -36.17
N ASP A 48 5.95 3.98 -35.52
CA ASP A 48 7.40 4.05 -35.29
C ASP A 48 7.95 2.95 -34.35
N SER A 49 7.07 2.32 -33.58
CA SER A 49 7.42 1.39 -32.52
C SER A 49 6.20 0.60 -32.05
N MET A 50 6.45 -0.57 -31.47
CA MET A 50 5.41 -1.36 -30.80
C MET A 50 4.72 -0.56 -29.69
N TYR A 51 5.45 0.35 -29.01
CA TYR A 51 4.87 1.20 -27.97
C TYR A 51 3.86 2.21 -28.52
N LYS A 52 4.16 2.88 -29.65
CA LYS A 52 3.20 3.77 -30.31
C LYS A 52 1.97 3.02 -30.81
N TYR A 53 2.16 1.83 -31.37
CA TYR A 53 1.03 0.98 -31.75
C TYR A 53 0.11 0.65 -30.55
N LEU A 54 0.69 0.24 -29.41
CA LEU A 54 -0.09 -0.04 -28.20
C LEU A 54 -0.85 1.19 -27.67
N THR A 55 -0.24 2.37 -27.72
CA THR A 55 -0.82 3.60 -27.14
C THR A 55 -1.82 4.28 -28.07
N GLN A 56 -1.51 4.37 -29.37
CA GLN A 56 -2.33 5.10 -30.34
C GLN A 56 -3.41 4.22 -30.99
N GLN A 57 -3.12 2.97 -31.36
CA GLN A 57 -4.09 2.10 -32.02
C GLN A 57 -4.92 1.28 -31.03
N LEU A 58 -4.28 0.69 -30.00
CA LEU A 58 -4.97 -0.15 -29.02
C LEU A 58 -5.50 0.62 -27.80
N GLY A 59 -5.25 1.92 -27.73
CA GLY A 59 -5.80 2.81 -26.70
C GLY A 59 -5.27 2.57 -25.29
N TYR A 60 -4.13 1.90 -25.12
CA TYR A 60 -3.53 1.76 -23.80
C TYR A 60 -2.94 3.10 -23.32
N GLY A 61 -3.19 3.45 -22.06
CA GLY A 61 -2.43 4.50 -21.39
C GLY A 61 -0.94 4.16 -21.34
N GLU A 62 -0.08 5.18 -21.33
CA GLU A 62 1.38 5.06 -21.46
C GLU A 62 2.02 4.02 -20.52
N ASP A 63 1.68 4.09 -19.22
CA ASP A 63 2.17 3.12 -18.21
C ASP A 63 1.63 1.70 -18.42
N SER A 64 0.41 1.59 -18.94
CA SER A 64 -0.26 0.32 -19.21
C SER A 64 0.37 -0.38 -20.42
N ALA A 65 0.67 0.39 -21.47
CA ALA A 65 1.39 -0.05 -22.65
C ALA A 65 2.83 -0.45 -22.31
N TYR A 66 3.53 0.40 -21.55
CA TYR A 66 4.91 0.15 -21.14
C TYR A 66 5.03 -1.16 -20.36
N ARG A 67 4.18 -1.37 -19.34
CA ARG A 67 4.19 -2.59 -18.52
C ARG A 67 3.91 -3.85 -19.35
N ARG A 68 2.93 -3.82 -20.26
CA ARG A 68 2.64 -4.94 -21.16
C ARG A 68 3.80 -5.24 -22.09
N LEU A 69 4.40 -4.22 -22.70
CA LEU A 69 5.53 -4.41 -23.60
C LEU A 69 6.76 -4.99 -22.87
N GLN A 70 7.07 -4.50 -21.66
CA GLN A 70 8.17 -5.05 -20.87
C GLN A 70 7.89 -6.49 -20.42
N ALA A 71 6.69 -6.76 -19.93
CA ALA A 71 6.30 -8.11 -19.50
C ALA A 71 6.30 -9.10 -20.67
N ALA A 72 5.82 -8.70 -21.86
CA ALA A 72 5.85 -9.52 -23.05
C ALA A 72 7.29 -9.91 -23.42
N ARG A 73 8.21 -8.93 -23.43
CA ARG A 73 9.63 -9.18 -23.72
C ARG A 73 10.29 -10.10 -22.70
N LEU A 74 9.94 -10.00 -21.41
CA LEU A 74 10.40 -10.93 -20.39
C LEU A 74 9.82 -12.34 -20.62
N LEU A 75 8.52 -12.43 -20.91
CA LEU A 75 7.85 -13.70 -21.20
C LEU A 75 8.49 -14.44 -22.39
N LYS A 76 8.96 -13.70 -23.42
CA LYS A 76 9.70 -14.28 -24.55
C LYS A 76 11.02 -14.93 -24.13
N GLN A 77 11.69 -14.38 -23.12
CA GLN A 77 12.97 -14.90 -22.59
C GLN A 77 12.75 -16.01 -21.54
N ALA A 78 11.63 -15.97 -20.83
CA ALA A 78 11.29 -16.84 -19.71
C ALA A 78 9.83 -17.33 -19.82
N PRO A 79 9.51 -18.28 -20.73
CA PRO A 79 8.14 -18.73 -20.98
C PRO A 79 7.43 -19.31 -19.75
N GLN A 80 8.17 -19.91 -18.81
CA GLN A 80 7.65 -20.47 -17.56
C GLN A 80 6.99 -19.44 -16.62
N VAL A 81 7.11 -18.14 -16.93
CA VAL A 81 6.39 -17.07 -16.23
C VAL A 81 4.88 -17.09 -16.52
N ALA A 82 4.46 -17.68 -17.65
CA ALA A 82 3.06 -17.76 -18.05
C ALA A 82 2.16 -18.32 -16.92
N ASP A 83 2.51 -19.49 -16.39
CA ASP A 83 1.71 -20.16 -15.36
C ASP A 83 1.64 -19.34 -14.06
N LYS A 84 2.75 -18.69 -13.70
CA LYS A 84 2.88 -17.81 -12.52
C LYS A 84 2.06 -16.53 -12.66
N LEU A 85 1.92 -16.01 -13.88
CA LEU A 85 1.06 -14.86 -14.17
C LEU A 85 -0.42 -15.24 -14.10
N GLU A 86 -0.79 -16.40 -14.65
CA GLU A 86 -2.18 -16.87 -14.66
C GLU A 86 -2.69 -17.22 -13.25
N ASN A 87 -1.87 -17.92 -12.46
CA ASN A 87 -2.23 -18.26 -11.08
C ASN A 87 -2.14 -17.04 -10.14
N GLY A 88 -1.40 -15.99 -10.54
CA GLY A 88 -1.25 -14.74 -9.82
C GLY A 88 -0.16 -14.71 -8.76
N SER A 89 0.74 -15.71 -8.73
CA SER A 89 1.95 -15.64 -7.91
C SER A 89 2.91 -14.56 -8.39
N LEU A 90 2.84 -14.22 -9.69
CA LEU A 90 3.48 -13.05 -10.29
C LEU A 90 2.46 -12.13 -10.94
N ASN A 91 2.80 -10.83 -11.01
CA ASN A 91 1.98 -9.83 -11.69
C ASN A 91 2.79 -8.95 -12.66
N LEU A 92 2.07 -8.22 -13.51
CA LEU A 92 2.64 -7.39 -14.58
C LEU A 92 3.68 -6.36 -14.08
N THR A 93 3.46 -5.80 -12.89
CA THR A 93 4.39 -4.82 -12.29
C THR A 93 5.72 -5.48 -11.93
N GLN A 94 5.69 -6.67 -11.33
CA GLN A 94 6.89 -7.42 -10.97
C GLN A 94 7.69 -7.82 -12.23
N LEU A 95 7.00 -8.31 -13.26
CA LEU A 95 7.65 -8.65 -14.55
C LEU A 95 8.31 -7.43 -15.19
N THR A 96 7.66 -6.27 -15.10
CA THR A 96 8.22 -5.00 -15.61
C THR A 96 9.47 -4.58 -14.83
N GLN A 97 9.47 -4.73 -13.50
CA GLN A 97 10.63 -4.40 -12.66
C GLN A 97 11.82 -5.32 -12.96
N VAL A 98 11.58 -6.63 -13.11
CA VAL A 98 12.61 -7.59 -13.53
C VAL A 98 13.18 -7.18 -14.88
N GLN A 99 12.33 -7.01 -15.90
CA GLN A 99 12.79 -6.65 -17.24
C GLN A 99 13.60 -5.34 -17.27
N LYS A 100 13.24 -4.36 -16.44
CA LYS A 100 13.99 -3.11 -16.30
C LYS A 100 15.38 -3.35 -15.73
N CYS A 101 15.52 -4.20 -14.72
CA CYS A 101 16.82 -4.58 -14.17
C CYS A 101 17.67 -5.31 -15.22
N LEU A 102 17.11 -6.32 -15.90
CA LEU A 102 17.83 -7.05 -16.96
C LEU A 102 18.33 -6.11 -18.06
N LYS A 103 17.51 -5.15 -18.49
CA LYS A 103 17.92 -4.13 -19.48
C LYS A 103 19.06 -3.25 -18.98
N GLN A 104 19.04 -2.87 -17.71
CA GLN A 104 20.10 -2.06 -17.10
C GLN A 104 21.42 -2.84 -17.04
N GLU A 105 21.38 -4.10 -16.64
CA GLU A 105 22.55 -5.01 -16.63
C GLU A 105 23.20 -5.11 -18.01
N ILE A 106 22.39 -5.35 -19.04
CA ILE A 106 22.86 -5.43 -20.44
C ILE A 106 23.48 -4.10 -20.88
N LYS A 107 22.88 -2.97 -20.51
CA LYS A 107 23.40 -1.63 -20.84
C LYS A 107 24.75 -1.36 -20.15
N GLU A 108 24.95 -1.89 -18.95
CA GLU A 108 26.21 -1.81 -18.21
C GLU A 108 27.24 -2.87 -18.66
N GLY A 109 26.95 -3.62 -19.73
CA GLY A 109 27.85 -4.62 -20.31
C GLY A 109 27.90 -5.94 -19.54
N ARG A 110 27.04 -6.14 -18.54
CA ARG A 110 26.97 -7.39 -17.77
C ARG A 110 26.14 -8.44 -18.51
N ARG A 111 26.60 -9.70 -18.46
CA ARG A 111 25.90 -10.82 -19.07
C ARG A 111 24.75 -11.27 -18.18
N VAL A 112 23.54 -11.25 -18.72
CA VAL A 112 22.35 -11.79 -18.05
C VAL A 112 22.22 -13.28 -18.36
N ASP A 113 22.27 -14.12 -17.33
CA ASP A 113 21.98 -15.56 -17.44
C ASP A 113 20.47 -15.81 -17.27
N LEU A 114 19.93 -16.70 -18.10
CA LEU A 114 18.56 -17.19 -17.99
C LEU A 114 18.33 -17.90 -16.65
N LYS A 115 19.34 -18.60 -16.12
CA LYS A 115 19.24 -19.27 -14.81
C LYS A 115 19.08 -18.26 -13.67
N LEU A 116 19.84 -17.18 -13.69
CA LEU A 116 19.70 -16.11 -12.70
C LEU A 116 18.31 -15.48 -12.78
N THR A 117 17.84 -15.21 -13.99
CA THR A 117 16.49 -14.65 -14.22
C THR A 117 15.40 -15.55 -13.63
N GLN A 118 15.51 -16.88 -13.81
CA GLN A 118 14.60 -17.87 -13.23
C GLN A 118 14.60 -17.83 -11.69
N GLN A 119 15.78 -17.85 -11.07
CA GLN A 119 15.92 -17.80 -9.61
C GLN A 119 15.34 -16.51 -9.02
N VAL A 120 15.55 -15.38 -9.68
CA VAL A 120 14.96 -14.10 -9.27
C VAL A 120 13.44 -14.15 -9.34
N LEU A 121 12.87 -14.71 -10.42
CA LEU A 121 11.43 -14.84 -10.60
C LEU A 121 10.78 -15.71 -9.52
N GLU A 122 11.42 -16.81 -9.12
CA GLU A 122 10.96 -17.66 -8.00
C GLU A 122 11.01 -16.92 -6.66
N LYS A 123 12.08 -16.16 -6.42
CA LYS A 123 12.23 -15.40 -5.17
C LYS A 123 11.19 -14.28 -5.01
N ILE A 124 10.57 -13.79 -6.08
CA ILE A 124 9.60 -12.68 -6.00
C ILE A 124 8.14 -13.11 -6.03
N GLU A 125 7.87 -14.41 -6.08
CA GLU A 125 6.50 -14.92 -6.04
C GLU A 125 5.78 -14.54 -4.74
N ASN A 126 4.51 -14.12 -4.88
CA ASN A 126 3.65 -13.69 -3.78
C ASN A 126 4.19 -12.52 -2.94
N LYS A 127 5.23 -11.83 -3.42
CA LYS A 127 5.79 -10.65 -2.75
C LYS A 127 5.06 -9.38 -3.15
N THR A 128 5.01 -8.43 -2.22
CA THR A 128 4.56 -7.07 -2.51
C THR A 128 5.53 -6.36 -3.47
N SER A 129 5.09 -5.24 -4.06
CA SER A 129 5.97 -4.43 -4.91
C SER A 129 7.22 -3.93 -4.16
N PHE A 130 7.10 -3.67 -2.85
CA PHE A 130 8.22 -3.21 -2.02
C PHE A 130 9.23 -4.34 -1.80
N GLU A 131 8.76 -5.53 -1.41
CA GLU A 131 9.63 -6.69 -1.20
C GLU A 131 10.25 -7.18 -2.51
N THR A 132 9.53 -7.05 -3.63
CA THR A 132 10.05 -7.32 -4.98
C THR A 132 11.20 -6.37 -5.28
N ALA A 133 11.02 -5.05 -5.09
CA ALA A 133 12.07 -4.08 -5.30
C ALA A 133 13.29 -4.34 -4.40
N LYS A 134 13.10 -4.66 -3.11
CA LYS A 134 14.18 -5.05 -2.18
C LYS A 134 14.93 -6.29 -2.68
N CYS A 135 14.20 -7.31 -3.15
CA CYS A 135 14.79 -8.52 -3.69
C CYS A 135 15.63 -8.22 -4.93
N LEU A 136 15.08 -7.48 -5.90
CA LEU A 136 15.80 -7.12 -7.13
C LEU A 136 17.03 -6.26 -6.83
N ALA A 137 16.94 -5.29 -5.92
CA ALA A 137 18.09 -4.48 -5.51
C ALA A 137 19.24 -5.34 -4.97
N LYS A 138 18.92 -6.38 -4.18
CA LYS A 138 19.91 -7.33 -3.66
C LYS A 138 20.51 -8.22 -4.74
N GLU A 139 19.67 -8.85 -5.56
CA GLU A 139 20.12 -9.84 -6.57
C GLU A 139 20.92 -9.18 -7.71
N PHE A 140 20.61 -7.93 -8.06
CA PHE A 140 21.33 -7.15 -9.08
C PHE A 140 22.41 -6.23 -8.49
N ASN A 141 22.72 -6.35 -7.20
CA ASN A 141 23.72 -5.54 -6.49
C ASN A 141 23.61 -4.03 -6.80
N GLN A 142 22.38 -3.51 -6.73
CA GLN A 142 22.11 -2.10 -7.03
C GLN A 142 22.79 -1.20 -5.99
N ALA A 143 23.36 -0.09 -6.47
CA ALA A 143 24.03 0.87 -5.61
C ALA A 143 23.06 1.48 -4.58
N ILE A 144 23.52 1.58 -3.33
CA ILE A 144 22.76 2.25 -2.27
C ILE A 144 22.97 3.75 -2.43
N HIS A 145 21.87 4.49 -2.61
CA HIS A 145 21.90 5.95 -2.69
C HIS A 145 21.63 6.54 -1.29
N ILE A 146 22.64 7.20 -0.71
CA ILE A 146 22.59 7.74 0.66
C ILE A 146 22.35 9.27 0.67
N GLN A 147 22.42 9.90 -0.49
CA GLN A 147 22.32 11.36 -0.60
C GLN A 147 20.95 11.87 -0.12
N GLU A 148 20.99 12.84 0.80
CA GLU A 148 19.84 13.65 1.15
C GLU A 148 19.54 14.65 0.03
N VAL A 149 18.27 14.74 -0.36
CA VAL A 149 17.83 15.66 -1.40
C VAL A 149 16.81 16.62 -0.83
N VAL A 150 17.11 17.92 -0.91
CA VAL A 150 16.25 19.02 -0.49
C VAL A 150 15.92 19.85 -1.72
N ARG A 151 14.64 19.96 -2.07
CA ARG A 151 14.19 20.72 -3.25
C ARG A 151 13.12 21.75 -2.87
N PRO A 152 13.30 23.04 -3.19
CA PRO A 152 12.26 24.03 -3.01
C PRO A 152 11.09 23.78 -3.98
N GLN A 153 9.88 24.15 -3.57
CA GLN A 153 8.67 24.07 -4.38
C GLN A 153 8.04 25.46 -4.58
N ARG A 154 7.10 25.54 -5.53
CA ARG A 154 6.44 26.80 -5.96
C ARG A 154 5.74 27.53 -4.81
N ASP A 155 5.20 26.79 -3.85
CA ASP A 155 4.46 27.30 -2.70
C ASP A 155 5.34 27.54 -1.47
N ASN A 156 6.67 27.59 -1.66
CA ASN A 156 7.68 27.66 -0.60
C ASN A 156 7.76 26.43 0.31
N SER A 157 7.01 25.37 0.01
CA SER A 157 7.25 24.07 0.66
C SER A 157 8.58 23.47 0.20
N VAL A 158 9.10 22.53 0.98
CA VAL A 158 10.36 21.85 0.69
C VAL A 158 10.09 20.35 0.57
N ARG A 159 10.50 19.75 -0.55
CA ARG A 159 10.55 18.30 -0.69
C ARG A 159 11.86 17.77 -0.14
N LEU A 160 11.75 16.86 0.83
CA LEU A 160 12.88 16.20 1.47
C LEU A 160 12.85 14.70 1.13
N GLU A 161 13.95 14.18 0.58
CA GLU A 161 14.16 12.74 0.37
C GLU A 161 15.34 12.29 1.25
N LEU A 162 15.08 11.27 2.07
CA LEU A 162 16.04 10.71 3.03
C LEU A 162 16.17 9.21 2.83
N THR A 163 17.39 8.70 2.99
CA THR A 163 17.68 7.28 3.04
C THR A 163 17.98 6.87 4.48
N PHE A 164 17.23 5.90 4.99
CA PHE A 164 17.42 5.36 6.33
C PHE A 164 17.94 3.92 6.28
N THR A 165 18.79 3.56 7.22
CA THR A 165 19.11 2.14 7.49
C THR A 165 17.88 1.42 8.05
N GLU A 166 17.91 0.08 8.07
CA GLU A 166 16.84 -0.73 8.64
C GLU A 166 16.60 -0.39 10.12
N GLU A 167 17.68 -0.26 10.89
CA GLU A 167 17.64 0.13 12.32
C GLU A 167 17.02 1.52 12.52
N GLN A 168 17.44 2.51 11.72
CA GLN A 168 16.89 3.87 11.80
C GLN A 168 15.39 3.89 11.47
N MET A 169 14.98 3.18 10.42
CA MET A 169 13.58 3.10 10.00
C MET A 169 12.72 2.39 11.06
N GLU A 170 13.24 1.37 11.73
CA GLU A 170 12.55 0.66 12.80
C GLU A 170 12.29 1.58 14.00
N VAL A 171 13.29 2.36 14.43
CA VAL A 171 13.15 3.36 15.50
C VAL A 171 12.09 4.40 15.13
N LEU A 172 12.10 4.91 13.90
CA LEU A 172 11.12 5.89 13.42
C LEU A 172 9.69 5.32 13.36
N LYS A 173 9.51 4.07 12.93
CA LYS A 173 8.20 3.39 12.96
C LYS A 173 7.68 3.24 14.39
N LYS A 174 8.52 2.79 15.32
CA LYS A 174 8.13 2.69 16.75
C LYS A 174 7.72 4.05 17.32
N ALA A 175 8.46 5.11 16.99
CA ALA A 175 8.11 6.47 17.41
C ALA A 175 6.76 6.93 16.83
N LYS A 176 6.53 6.66 15.54
CA LYS A 176 5.29 6.96 14.83
C LYS A 176 4.09 6.25 15.45
N ASP A 177 4.20 4.96 15.69
CA ASP A 177 3.11 4.14 16.25
C ASP A 177 2.77 4.58 17.68
N SER A 178 3.79 4.89 18.50
CA SER A 178 3.63 5.43 19.85
C SER A 178 2.88 6.77 19.88
N LEU A 179 3.04 7.59 18.84
CA LEU A 179 2.41 8.90 18.71
C LEU A 179 1.13 8.90 17.86
N SER A 180 0.63 7.73 17.45
CA SER A 180 -0.55 7.60 16.58
C SER A 180 -1.83 8.28 17.11
N HIS A 181 -1.96 8.45 18.43
CA HIS A 181 -3.08 9.19 19.03
C HIS A 181 -2.90 10.70 19.03
N VAL A 182 -1.66 11.18 18.95
CA VAL A 182 -1.31 12.61 18.90
C VAL A 182 -1.27 13.08 17.44
N LEU A 183 -0.87 12.19 16.52
CA LEU A 183 -0.71 12.43 15.10
C LEU A 183 -1.68 11.54 14.32
N PRO A 184 -2.96 11.93 14.18
CA PRO A 184 -4.00 11.10 13.59
C PRO A 184 -3.73 10.77 12.10
N ASP A 185 -3.13 11.70 11.37
CA ASP A 185 -2.80 11.50 9.95
C ASP A 185 -1.57 10.62 9.74
N GLY A 186 -0.73 10.48 10.78
CA GLY A 186 0.42 9.59 10.77
C GLY A 186 1.38 9.86 9.62
N ASP A 187 1.51 11.09 9.13
CA ASP A 187 2.55 11.41 8.14
C ASP A 187 3.92 11.60 8.83
N TRP A 188 4.98 11.47 8.05
CA TRP A 188 6.35 11.61 8.58
C TRP A 188 6.68 13.07 8.89
N ALA A 189 6.14 14.02 8.14
CA ALA A 189 6.38 15.45 8.36
C ALA A 189 5.88 15.92 9.73
N SER A 190 4.69 15.50 10.13
CA SER A 190 4.10 15.81 11.44
C SER A 190 4.83 15.10 12.57
N LEU A 191 5.32 13.87 12.34
CA LEU A 191 6.18 13.18 13.31
C LEU A 191 7.46 13.98 13.57
N PHE A 192 8.17 14.37 12.50
CA PHE A 192 9.39 15.14 12.62
C PHE A 192 9.14 16.51 13.27
N LEU A 193 8.08 17.22 12.87
CA LEU A 193 7.69 18.49 13.49
C LEU A 193 7.38 18.33 14.98
N HIS A 194 6.64 17.28 15.37
CA HIS A 194 6.30 17.02 16.76
C HIS A 194 7.55 16.74 17.60
N LEU A 195 8.44 15.86 17.11
CA LEU A 195 9.68 15.52 17.80
C LEU A 195 10.60 16.73 17.92
N ALA A 196 10.78 17.51 16.84
CA ALA A 196 11.58 18.73 16.85
C ALA A 196 11.01 19.78 17.81
N THR A 197 9.69 20.02 17.78
CA THR A 197 9.02 20.97 18.68
C THR A 197 9.18 20.56 20.15
N LYS A 198 9.04 19.26 20.45
CA LYS A 198 9.25 18.73 21.81
C LYS A 198 10.69 18.95 22.30
N GLN A 199 11.67 18.72 21.42
CA GLN A 199 13.08 18.94 21.75
C GLN A 199 13.37 20.44 21.95
N LEU A 200 12.88 21.31 21.06
CA LEU A 200 13.02 22.77 21.20
C LEU A 200 12.39 23.30 22.48
N ASN A 201 11.20 22.82 22.84
CA ASN A 201 10.52 23.21 24.09
C ASN A 201 11.29 22.76 25.35
N LYS A 202 12.07 21.67 25.25
CA LYS A 202 12.94 21.19 26.33
C LYS A 202 14.17 22.09 26.49
N GLU A 203 14.79 22.49 25.38
CA GLU A 203 16.01 23.33 25.37
C GLU A 203 15.74 24.81 25.68
N LEU A 204 14.65 25.39 25.16
CA LEU A 204 14.36 26.83 25.24
C LEU A 204 13.56 27.26 26.48
N GLY A 205 13.20 26.32 27.36
CA GLY A 205 12.16 26.52 28.37
C GLY A 205 10.78 26.73 27.73
N LYS A 206 9.69 26.71 28.52
CA LYS A 206 8.29 26.80 28.03
C LYS A 206 7.92 28.15 27.37
N LYS A 207 8.56 28.55 26.28
CA LYS A 207 8.09 29.59 25.38
C LYS A 207 7.55 28.91 24.12
N SER A 208 6.22 28.78 24.07
CA SER A 208 5.50 28.24 22.92
C SER A 208 5.86 29.00 21.64
N LEU A 209 6.44 28.29 20.66
CA LEU A 209 6.82 28.82 19.35
C LEU A 209 5.68 28.80 18.31
N LEU A 210 4.49 28.32 18.68
CA LEU A 210 3.32 28.27 17.81
C LEU A 210 2.13 28.91 18.53
N LYS A 211 1.92 30.21 18.29
CA LYS A 211 0.64 30.90 18.59
C LYS A 211 -0.07 31.18 17.28
N GLY A 212 -1.21 30.53 17.06
CA GLY A 212 -2.07 30.89 15.93
C GLY A 212 -3.11 29.82 15.58
N ALA A 213 -4.13 29.65 16.42
CA ALA A 213 -5.48 29.29 15.99
C ALA A 213 -6.42 29.47 17.19
N ASN A 214 -7.23 30.53 17.13
CA ASN A 214 -8.29 30.79 18.12
C ASN A 214 -9.31 29.65 18.08
N SER A 215 -9.47 28.93 19.19
CA SER A 215 -10.61 28.05 19.41
C SER A 215 -11.70 28.81 20.17
N THR A 216 -12.76 29.16 19.45
CA THR A 216 -14.04 29.57 20.02
C THR A 216 -14.56 28.48 20.96
N GLN A 217 -14.69 28.81 22.24
CA GLN A 217 -15.33 27.95 23.23
C GLN A 217 -16.84 27.91 22.99
N SER A 218 -17.38 26.73 22.66
CA SER A 218 -18.80 26.44 22.79
C SER A 218 -19.03 25.59 24.05
N PHE A 219 -19.83 26.12 24.98
CA PHE A 219 -20.34 25.39 26.13
C PHE A 219 -21.33 24.30 25.67
N THR A 220 -21.02 23.03 25.91
CA THR A 220 -22.01 21.93 25.93
C THR A 220 -21.69 20.94 27.05
N ALA A 221 -22.74 20.46 27.73
CA ALA A 221 -22.69 19.58 28.89
C ALA A 221 -21.69 18.40 28.75
N GLN A 222 -20.84 18.23 29.75
CA GLN A 222 -19.74 17.27 29.75
C GLN A 222 -20.23 15.82 29.71
N ARG A 223 -20.04 15.15 28.57
CA ARG A 223 -20.13 13.68 28.45
C ARG A 223 -19.01 13.03 29.26
N LYS A 224 -19.30 11.97 30.03
CA LYS A 224 -18.28 11.19 30.76
C LYS A 224 -17.35 10.46 29.78
N HIS A 225 -16.16 11.02 29.58
CA HIS A 225 -15.12 10.46 28.70
C HIS A 225 -14.54 9.16 29.26
N ILE A 226 -14.15 8.22 28.39
CA ILE A 226 -13.40 7.01 28.79
C ILE A 226 -12.04 7.45 29.33
N LYS A 227 -11.68 7.01 30.53
CA LYS A 227 -10.39 7.39 31.16
C LYS A 227 -9.23 6.90 30.30
N ILE A 228 -8.17 7.71 30.22
CA ILE A 228 -6.99 7.40 29.41
C ILE A 228 -6.26 6.14 29.89
N THR A 229 -6.35 5.82 31.18
CA THR A 229 -5.80 4.61 31.80
C THR A 229 -6.50 3.35 31.27
N LEU A 230 -7.84 3.35 31.28
CA LEU A 230 -8.65 2.26 30.74
C LEU A 230 -8.41 2.05 29.24
N LYS A 231 -8.24 3.14 28.47
CA LYS A 231 -7.88 3.04 27.04
C LYS A 231 -6.54 2.34 26.82
N ARG A 232 -5.53 2.63 27.64
CA ARG A 232 -4.20 1.98 27.57
C ARG A 232 -4.27 0.49 27.94
N GLU A 233 -5.03 0.14 28.98
CA GLU A 233 -5.21 -1.25 29.39
C GLU A 233 -5.88 -2.10 28.30
N LEU A 234 -6.93 -1.56 27.64
CA LEU A 234 -7.61 -2.25 26.54
C LEU A 234 -6.69 -2.46 25.34
N LEU A 235 -5.90 -1.44 24.95
CA LEU A 235 -4.90 -1.57 23.88
C LEU A 235 -3.84 -2.62 24.18
N HIS A 236 -3.36 -2.67 25.42
CA HIS A 236 -2.39 -3.67 25.86
C HIS A 236 -2.99 -5.09 25.83
N LYS A 237 -4.22 -5.28 26.34
CA LYS A 237 -4.93 -6.57 26.27
C LYS A 237 -5.16 -7.04 24.84
N ALA A 238 -5.39 -6.11 23.91
CA ALA A 238 -5.56 -6.40 22.49
C ALA A 238 -4.23 -6.62 21.74
N ASN A 239 -3.08 -6.63 22.42
CA ASN A 239 -1.74 -6.67 21.83
C ASN A 239 -1.55 -5.62 20.73
N HIS A 240 -2.12 -4.43 20.91
CA HIS A 240 -2.09 -3.34 19.92
C HIS A 240 -2.54 -3.78 18.52
N CYS A 241 -3.54 -4.66 18.45
CA CYS A 241 -4.09 -5.19 17.21
C CYS A 241 -5.63 -5.16 17.24
N CYS A 242 -6.24 -5.06 16.06
CA CYS A 242 -7.68 -5.12 15.90
C CYS A 242 -8.24 -6.46 16.44
N GLU A 243 -9.31 -6.39 17.24
CA GLU A 243 -9.96 -7.57 17.81
C GLU A 243 -11.07 -8.14 16.91
N PHE A 244 -11.26 -7.59 15.71
CA PHE A 244 -12.25 -8.10 14.76
C PHE A 244 -11.89 -9.51 14.29
N VAL A 245 -12.88 -10.40 14.33
CA VAL A 245 -12.84 -11.73 13.73
C VAL A 245 -13.98 -11.83 12.74
N SER A 246 -13.65 -12.23 11.51
CA SER A 246 -14.61 -12.39 10.44
C SER A 246 -15.61 -13.50 10.77
N PRO A 247 -16.93 -13.23 10.69
CA PRO A 247 -17.95 -14.22 11.01
C PRO A 247 -18.12 -15.29 9.93
N THR A 248 -17.56 -15.10 8.73
CA THR A 248 -17.72 -16.03 7.61
C THR A 248 -16.63 -17.10 7.55
N ASP A 249 -15.39 -16.75 7.88
CA ASP A 249 -14.21 -17.62 7.75
C ASP A 249 -13.33 -17.65 9.01
N GLY A 250 -13.72 -16.95 10.08
CA GLY A 250 -12.99 -16.94 11.35
C GLY A 250 -11.66 -16.19 11.32
N LYS A 251 -11.34 -15.49 10.22
CA LYS A 251 -10.07 -14.78 10.08
C LYS A 251 -10.01 -13.55 10.99
N LYS A 252 -8.96 -13.45 11.81
CA LYS A 252 -8.71 -12.26 12.64
C LYS A 252 -8.09 -11.14 11.81
N CYS A 253 -8.53 -9.90 12.03
CA CYS A 253 -7.88 -8.72 11.46
C CYS A 253 -6.52 -8.49 12.14
N GLU A 254 -5.46 -8.34 11.34
CA GLU A 254 -4.08 -8.10 11.83
C GLU A 254 -3.70 -6.61 11.84
N SER A 255 -4.66 -5.71 11.64
CA SER A 255 -4.38 -4.27 11.58
C SER A 255 -3.95 -3.74 12.94
N THR A 256 -2.78 -3.11 12.99
CA THR A 256 -2.26 -2.35 14.14
C THR A 256 -2.44 -0.84 13.99
N TYR A 257 -2.95 -0.39 12.83
CA TYR A 257 -3.06 1.02 12.47
C TYR A 257 -4.40 1.66 12.87
N GLN A 258 -4.35 2.91 13.36
CA GLN A 258 -5.51 3.72 13.76
C GLN A 258 -6.53 2.96 14.61
N LEU A 259 -6.07 2.35 15.71
CA LEU A 259 -6.92 1.62 16.64
C LEU A 259 -7.80 2.57 17.47
N GLN A 260 -9.07 2.20 17.57
CA GLN A 260 -10.15 2.92 18.21
C GLN A 260 -10.78 2.02 19.28
N ILE A 261 -11.21 2.63 20.38
CA ILE A 261 -12.02 1.94 21.37
C ILE A 261 -13.47 2.05 20.92
N ASP A 262 -14.07 0.91 20.63
CA ASP A 262 -15.47 0.77 20.24
C ASP A 262 -16.28 0.16 21.39
N HIS A 263 -17.55 0.53 21.46
CA HIS A 263 -18.50 -0.08 22.39
C HIS A 263 -19.23 -1.22 21.69
N ARG A 264 -19.16 -2.44 22.25
CA ARG A 264 -19.89 -3.62 21.73
C ARG A 264 -21.38 -3.32 21.60
N ILE A 265 -21.95 -2.66 22.62
CA ILE A 265 -23.26 -2.00 22.58
C ILE A 265 -22.98 -0.49 22.60
N PRO A 266 -23.29 0.24 21.51
CA PRO A 266 -23.07 1.68 21.43
C PRO A 266 -23.79 2.46 22.53
N LEU A 267 -23.20 3.57 22.97
CA LEU A 267 -23.81 4.47 23.96
C LEU A 267 -25.21 4.94 23.54
N ALA A 268 -25.40 5.23 22.25
CA ALA A 268 -26.69 5.66 21.68
C ALA A 268 -27.80 4.59 21.77
N LYS A 269 -27.44 3.32 22.05
CA LYS A 269 -28.35 2.18 22.22
C LYS A 269 -28.35 1.66 23.66
N GLY A 270 -27.94 2.49 24.63
CA GLY A 270 -27.93 2.13 26.06
C GLY A 270 -26.64 1.47 26.54
N GLY A 271 -25.60 1.44 25.71
CA GLY A 271 -24.27 0.96 26.11
C GLY A 271 -23.66 1.73 27.28
N THR A 272 -22.73 1.10 27.99
CA THR A 272 -21.99 1.72 29.10
C THR A 272 -20.48 1.75 28.83
N ASN A 273 -19.74 2.58 29.57
CA ASN A 273 -18.26 2.62 29.54
C ASN A 273 -17.61 1.51 30.39
N ASN A 274 -18.35 0.45 30.75
CA ASN A 274 -17.78 -0.68 31.46
C ASN A 274 -16.75 -1.40 30.55
N PRO A 275 -15.52 -1.71 31.03
CA PRO A 275 -14.52 -2.46 30.28
C PRO A 275 -15.05 -3.65 29.47
N ASP A 276 -16.02 -4.42 30.00
CA ASP A 276 -16.59 -5.59 29.30
C ASP A 276 -17.40 -5.23 28.04
N ASN A 277 -17.92 -4.00 27.99
CA ASN A 277 -18.62 -3.46 26.82
C ASN A 277 -17.66 -2.76 25.83
N LEU A 278 -16.35 -2.73 26.10
CA LEU A 278 -15.37 -2.08 25.25
C LEU A 278 -14.54 -3.12 24.46
N ARG A 279 -14.05 -2.71 23.30
CA ARG A 279 -13.12 -3.49 22.45
C ARG A 279 -12.26 -2.57 21.59
N VAL A 280 -11.18 -3.10 21.04
CA VAL A 280 -10.22 -2.40 20.18
C VAL A 280 -10.44 -2.80 18.72
N LEU A 281 -10.72 -1.82 17.86
CA LEU A 281 -10.93 -2.03 16.42
C LEU A 281 -10.12 -1.05 15.59
N CYS A 282 -9.70 -1.43 14.38
CA CYS A 282 -9.19 -0.44 13.42
C CYS A 282 -10.36 0.42 12.89
N ARG A 283 -10.05 1.57 12.28
CA ARG A 283 -11.04 2.50 11.71
C ARG A 283 -12.08 1.80 10.82
N THR A 284 -11.64 0.91 9.92
CA THR A 284 -12.53 0.18 9.00
C THR A 284 -13.54 -0.70 9.75
N HIS A 285 -13.08 -1.45 10.75
CA HIS A 285 -13.97 -2.34 11.48
C HIS A 285 -14.86 -1.59 12.48
N ASN A 286 -14.40 -0.45 13.02
CA ASN A 286 -15.26 0.41 13.82
C ASN A 286 -16.43 0.96 12.97
N LEU A 287 -16.15 1.46 11.76
CA LEU A 287 -17.18 1.89 10.82
C LEU A 287 -18.15 0.75 10.45
N TYR A 288 -17.63 -0.45 10.15
CA TYR A 288 -18.47 -1.63 9.88
C TYR A 288 -19.47 -1.94 11.02
N PHE A 289 -19.05 -1.82 12.29
CA PHE A 289 -19.97 -2.02 13.40
C PHE A 289 -20.92 -0.83 13.62
N ALA A 290 -20.47 0.40 13.38
CA ALA A 290 -21.35 1.56 13.41
C ALA A 290 -22.49 1.43 12.38
N GLU A 291 -22.19 0.96 11.16
CA GLU A 291 -23.18 0.62 10.13
C GLU A 291 -24.13 -0.47 10.60
N LYS A 292 -23.61 -1.58 11.15
CA LYS A 292 -24.45 -2.67 11.67
C LYS A 292 -25.40 -2.24 12.79
N TRP A 293 -25.01 -1.25 13.58
CA TRP A 293 -25.85 -0.69 14.63
C TRP A 293 -26.81 0.41 14.14
N GLY A 294 -26.78 0.74 12.84
CA GLY A 294 -27.60 1.80 12.25
C GLY A 294 -27.25 3.19 12.77
N LEU A 295 -25.97 3.43 13.05
CA LEU A 295 -25.48 4.71 13.60
C LEU A 295 -24.95 5.67 12.55
N LEU A 296 -24.77 5.20 11.32
CA LEU A 296 -24.48 6.07 10.18
C LEU A 296 -25.81 6.41 9.52
N VAL A 297 -26.09 7.71 9.42
CA VAL A 297 -27.19 8.24 8.60
C VAL A 297 -26.65 8.35 7.18
N GLU A 298 -27.41 7.87 6.19
CA GLU A 298 -27.09 8.02 4.77
C GLU A 298 -26.82 9.48 4.36
#